data_AF-A0A7X7L495-F1
#
_entry.id   AF-A0A7X7L495-F1
#
_cell.length_a   1.000
_cell.length_b   1.000
_cell.length_c   1.000
_cell.angle_alpha   90.00
_cell.angle_beta   90.00
_cell.angle_gamma   90.00
#
_symmetry.space_group_name_H-M   'P 1'
#
loop_
_entity.id
_entity.type
_entity.pdbx_description
1 polymer ?
#
loop_
_entity_poly.entity_id
_entity_poly.type
_entity_poly.pdbx_seq_one_letter_code
_entity_poly.pdbx_strand_id
1 'polypeptide(L)'
;MAKKRFRSSMSGYNKDEVNKYIEKMMEEYEAKIAQKDTVINSMQETIDDVQKKYEELKGREDTLHKEKDNITKALFKANELSDQIVKEAKESAFKEVTELEIKAEEEREKIVDLKKQLATLQANAAKLLEKFSDSLEKTLGSTEEDK
;
A
#
# COMPACT_ATOMS: atom_id res chain seq x y z
N MET A 1 33.48 72.76 30.19
CA MET A 1 33.78 73.74 29.11
C MET A 1 33.81 72.99 27.78
N ALA A 2 32.99 73.37 26.80
CA ALA A 2 33.05 72.77 25.47
C ALA A 2 34.41 73.06 24.84
N LYS A 3 35.13 72.01 24.39
CA LYS A 3 36.39 72.16 23.64
C LYS A 3 36.11 73.04 22.41
N LYS A 4 36.78 74.19 22.28
CA LYS A 4 36.70 75.02 21.07
C LYS A 4 37.18 74.18 19.89
N ARG A 5 36.27 73.89 18.96
CA ARG A 5 36.53 73.05 17.77
C ARG A 5 37.32 73.77 16.68
N PHE A 6 37.28 75.10 16.67
CA PHE A 6 37.93 75.95 15.66
C PHE A 6 38.67 77.11 16.35
N ARG A 7 39.81 77.51 15.80
CA ARG A 7 40.55 78.72 16.21
C ARG A 7 39.75 79.98 15.84
N SER A 8 39.90 81.04 16.63
CA SER A 8 39.27 82.35 16.36
C SER A 8 40.15 83.18 15.42
N SER A 9 39.54 83.85 14.44
CA SER A 9 40.17 84.83 13.55
C SER A 9 39.75 86.25 13.94
N MET A 10 40.31 87.29 13.29
CA MET A 10 40.02 88.71 13.59
C MET A 10 38.51 89.05 13.49
N SER A 11 37.74 88.21 12.81
CA SER A 11 36.27 88.18 12.85
C SER A 11 35.78 86.73 12.72
N GLY A 12 35.36 86.12 13.82
CA GLY A 12 34.74 84.79 13.84
C GLY A 12 35.72 83.60 13.94
N TYR A 13 35.40 82.50 13.27
CA TYR A 13 36.20 81.26 13.26
C TYR A 13 37.17 81.22 12.07
N ASN A 14 38.24 80.43 12.20
CA ASN A 14 39.16 80.16 11.09
C ASN A 14 38.42 79.41 9.97
N LYS A 15 38.26 80.07 8.83
CA LYS A 15 37.48 79.57 7.69
C LYS A 15 38.06 78.27 7.12
N ASP A 16 39.39 78.11 7.10
CA ASP A 16 40.04 76.93 6.55
C ASP A 16 39.83 75.70 7.47
N GLU A 17 39.86 75.88 8.79
CA GLU A 17 39.56 74.82 9.75
C GLU A 17 38.08 74.40 9.69
N VAL A 18 37.17 75.34 9.50
CA VAL A 18 35.74 75.06 9.33
C VAL A 18 35.49 74.33 8.00
N ASN A 19 36.09 74.78 6.89
CA ASN A 19 35.94 74.14 5.59
C ASN A 19 36.48 72.70 5.60
N LYS A 20 37.68 72.47 6.12
CA LYS A 20 38.25 71.11 6.27
C LYS A 20 37.38 70.20 7.13
N TYR A 21 36.75 70.75 8.16
CA TYR A 21 35.83 69.98 8.99
C TYR A 21 34.53 69.63 8.26
N ILE A 22 33.99 70.56 7.47
CA ILE A 22 32.82 70.30 6.62
C ILE A 22 33.15 69.25 5.56
N GLU A 23 34.29 69.37 4.88
CA GLU A 23 34.77 68.39 3.89
C GLU A 23 34.90 67.00 4.51
N LYS A 24 35.62 66.87 5.63
CA LYS A 24 35.77 65.59 6.35
C LYS A 24 34.42 65.00 6.78
N MET A 25 33.50 65.86 7.22
CA MET A 25 32.16 65.42 7.61
C MET A 25 31.37 64.91 6.40
N MET A 26 31.46 65.60 5.25
CA MET A 26 30.81 65.16 4.01
C MET A 26 31.37 63.82 3.56
N GLU A 27 32.69 63.64 3.56
CA GLU A 27 33.35 62.36 3.23
C GLU A 27 32.89 61.23 4.16
N GLU A 28 32.81 61.49 5.48
CA GLU A 28 32.32 60.50 6.46
C GLU A 28 30.85 60.13 6.21
N TYR A 29 30.01 61.09 5.83
CA TYR A 29 28.60 60.83 5.50
C TYR A 29 28.46 60.04 4.19
N GLU A 30 29.21 60.41 3.14
CA GLU A 30 29.23 59.68 1.87
C GLU A 30 29.69 58.24 2.05
N ALA A 31 30.76 58.02 2.82
CA ALA A 31 31.23 56.67 3.15
C ALA A 31 30.17 55.86 3.91
N LYS A 32 29.45 56.48 4.84
CA LYS A 32 28.37 55.83 5.60
C LYS A 32 27.15 55.51 4.74
N ILE A 33 26.82 56.36 3.77
CA ILE A 33 25.76 56.12 2.78
C ILE A 33 26.15 54.92 1.91
N ALA A 34 27.35 54.93 1.33
CA ALA A 34 27.85 53.82 0.50
C ALA A 34 27.88 52.47 1.25
N GLN A 35 28.29 52.50 2.52
CA GLN A 35 28.26 51.30 3.37
C GLN A 35 26.84 50.79 3.58
N LYS A 36 25.87 51.69 3.84
CA LYS A 36 24.46 51.32 4.00
C LYS A 36 23.87 50.77 2.72
N ASP A 37 24.18 51.37 1.56
CA ASP A 37 23.71 50.90 0.27
C ASP A 37 24.22 49.49 -0.04
N THR A 38 25.49 49.22 0.30
CA THR A 38 26.07 47.86 0.18
C THR A 38 25.30 46.86 1.04
N VAL A 39 24.99 47.21 2.29
CA VAL A 39 24.21 46.35 3.19
C VAL A 39 22.79 46.14 2.67
N ILE A 40 22.12 47.20 2.22
CA ILE A 40 20.77 47.12 1.64
C ILE A 40 20.77 46.15 0.45
N ASN A 41 21.71 46.28 -0.47
CA ASN A 41 21.80 45.40 -1.63
C ASN A 41 22.02 43.94 -1.22
N SER A 42 22.92 43.67 -0.26
CA SER A 42 23.15 42.30 0.23
C SER A 42 21.92 41.70 0.94
N MET A 43 21.15 42.54 1.66
CA MET A 43 19.91 42.13 2.28
C MET A 43 18.84 41.82 1.24
N GLN A 44 18.77 42.62 0.16
CA GLN A 44 17.86 42.39 -0.95
C GLN A 44 18.13 41.04 -1.62
N GLU A 45 19.40 40.75 -1.94
CA GLU A 45 19.81 39.45 -2.51
C GLU A 45 19.44 38.27 -1.60
N THR A 46 19.61 38.44 -0.29
CA THR A 46 19.24 37.41 0.69
C THR A 46 17.73 37.20 0.74
N ILE A 47 16.94 38.27 0.68
CA ILE A 47 15.48 38.20 0.65
C ILE A 47 15.02 37.43 -0.59
N ASP A 48 15.59 37.75 -1.75
CA ASP A 48 15.23 37.10 -3.01
C ASP A 48 15.58 35.60 -3.00
N ASP A 49 16.74 35.22 -2.47
CA ASP A 49 17.14 33.81 -2.32
C ASP A 49 16.22 33.06 -1.35
N VAL A 50 15.86 33.67 -0.21
CA VAL A 50 14.95 33.07 0.77
C VAL A 50 13.55 32.90 0.19
N GLN A 51 13.04 33.89 -0.55
CA GLN A 51 11.75 33.80 -1.23
C GLN A 51 11.73 32.68 -2.26
N LYS A 52 12.79 32.55 -3.05
CA LYS A 52 12.92 31.46 -4.03
C LYS A 52 12.90 30.09 -3.34
N LYS A 53 13.70 29.91 -2.28
CA LYS A 53 13.73 28.66 -1.50
C LYS A 53 12.37 28.35 -0.86
N TYR A 54 11.67 29.37 -0.38
CA TYR A 54 10.34 29.21 0.20
C TYR A 54 9.34 28.67 -0.83
N GLU A 55 9.27 29.27 -2.03
CA GLU A 55 8.37 28.81 -3.08
C GLU A 55 8.74 27.40 -3.58
N GLU A 56 10.03 27.08 -3.68
CA GLU A 56 10.49 25.72 -4.02
C GLU A 56 10.05 24.69 -2.96
N LEU A 57 10.22 24.99 -1.68
CA LEU A 57 9.82 24.11 -0.58
C LEU A 57 8.31 23.91 -0.53
N LYS A 58 7.55 25.00 -0.72
CA LYS A 58 6.09 24.98 -0.79
C LYS A 58 5.59 24.11 -1.95
N GLY A 59 6.16 24.27 -3.14
CA GLY A 59 5.82 23.41 -4.28
C GLY A 59 6.14 21.93 -4.05
N ARG A 60 7.23 21.65 -3.32
CA ARG A 60 7.60 20.28 -2.93
C ARG A 60 6.64 19.70 -1.89
N GLU A 61 6.21 20.49 -0.91
CA GLU A 61 5.20 20.12 0.08
C GLU A 61 3.89 19.73 -0.61
N ASP A 62 3.39 20.56 -1.53
CA ASP A 62 2.15 20.29 -2.28
C ASP A 62 2.25 18.98 -3.08
N THR A 63 3.41 18.72 -3.68
CA THR A 63 3.67 17.49 -4.44
C THR A 63 3.66 16.27 -3.51
N LEU A 64 4.37 16.34 -2.38
CA LEU A 64 4.38 15.26 -1.39
C LEU A 64 2.98 14.99 -0.82
N HIS A 65 2.18 16.04 -0.61
CA HIS A 65 0.80 15.88 -0.16
C HIS A 65 -0.05 15.10 -1.17
N LYS A 66 0.05 15.45 -2.46
CA LYS A 66 -0.66 14.73 -3.54
C LYS A 66 -0.21 13.27 -3.66
N GLU A 67 1.09 13.02 -3.57
CA GLU A 67 1.64 11.66 -3.61
C GLU A 67 1.13 10.83 -2.42
N LYS A 68 1.16 11.40 -1.21
CA LYS A 68 0.63 10.75 -0.01
C LYS A 68 -0.85 10.39 -0.16
N ASP A 69 -1.67 11.29 -0.68
CA ASP A 69 -3.10 11.04 -0.91
C ASP A 69 -3.31 9.91 -1.92
N ASN A 70 -2.53 9.88 -3.00
CA ASN A 70 -2.59 8.82 -4.01
C ASN A 70 -2.17 7.46 -3.45
N ILE A 71 -1.08 7.42 -2.69
CA ILE A 71 -0.61 6.20 -2.01
C ILE A 71 -1.67 5.70 -1.02
N THR A 72 -2.25 6.60 -0.24
CA THR A 72 -3.29 6.27 0.74
C THR A 72 -4.52 5.65 0.04
N LYS A 73 -4.98 6.25 -1.06
CA LYS A 73 -6.09 5.70 -1.87
C LYS A 73 -5.75 4.32 -2.44
N ALA A 74 -4.53 4.14 -2.94
CA ALA A 74 -4.08 2.85 -3.46
C ALA A 74 -4.05 1.77 -2.37
N LEU A 75 -3.57 2.11 -1.17
CA LEU A 75 -3.55 1.20 -0.02
C LEU A 75 -4.96 0.81 0.44
N PHE A 76 -5.88 1.76 0.53
CA PHE A 76 -7.29 1.44 0.85
C PHE A 76 -7.88 0.47 -0.16
N LYS A 77 -7.72 0.74 -1.46
CA LYS A 77 -8.24 -0.13 -2.51
C LYS A 77 -7.58 -1.52 -2.49
N ALA A 78 -6.29 -1.60 -2.22
CA ALA A 78 -5.58 -2.87 -2.09
C ALA A 78 -6.11 -3.70 -0.91
N ASN A 79 -6.38 -3.07 0.24
CA ASN A 79 -6.97 -3.74 1.39
C ASN A 79 -8.39 -4.22 1.11
N GLU A 80 -9.24 -3.39 0.51
CA GLU A 80 -10.61 -3.77 0.13
C GLU A 80 -10.62 -4.98 -0.82
N LEU A 81 -9.74 -4.97 -1.84
CA LEU A 81 -9.59 -6.09 -2.76
C LEU A 81 -9.04 -7.34 -2.07
N SER A 82 -8.09 -7.19 -1.15
CA SER A 82 -7.55 -8.31 -0.37
C SER A 82 -8.64 -8.97 0.47
N ASP A 83 -9.44 -8.19 1.19
CA ASP A 83 -10.55 -8.70 2.00
C ASP A 83 -11.60 -9.39 1.14
N GLN A 84 -11.90 -8.83 -0.04
CA GLN A 84 -12.80 -9.44 -1.00
C GLN A 84 -12.27 -10.80 -1.51
N ILE A 85 -11.00 -10.88 -1.91
CA ILE A 85 -10.36 -12.12 -2.36
C ILE A 85 -10.41 -13.19 -1.26
N VAL A 86 -10.09 -12.83 -0.02
CA VAL A 86 -10.13 -13.76 1.11
C VAL A 86 -11.55 -14.26 1.36
N LYS A 87 -12.54 -13.38 1.28
CA LYS A 87 -13.95 -13.75 1.42
C LYS A 87 -14.40 -14.71 0.31
N GLU A 88 -14.13 -14.36 -0.95
CA GLU A 88 -14.49 -15.18 -2.11
C GLU A 88 -13.80 -16.55 -2.08
N ALA A 89 -12.52 -16.60 -1.70
CA ALA A 89 -11.78 -17.86 -1.55
C ALA A 89 -12.41 -18.77 -0.48
N LYS A 90 -12.81 -18.20 0.68
CA LYS A 90 -13.50 -18.95 1.74
C LYS A 90 -14.85 -19.47 1.28
N GLU A 91 -15.65 -18.63 0.62
CA GLU A 91 -16.96 -19.01 0.10
C GLU A 91 -16.85 -20.10 -0.97
N SER A 92 -15.88 -19.98 -1.89
CA SER A 92 -15.63 -20.98 -2.93
C SER A 92 -15.18 -22.30 -2.33
N ALA A 93 -14.22 -22.28 -1.40
CA ALA A 93 -13.74 -23.49 -0.74
C ALA A 93 -14.87 -24.19 0.05
N PHE A 94 -15.71 -23.43 0.74
CA PHE A 94 -16.84 -24.00 1.47
C PHE A 94 -17.85 -24.67 0.52
N LYS A 95 -18.18 -24.03 -0.61
CA LYS A 95 -19.05 -24.61 -1.64
C LYS A 95 -18.46 -25.90 -2.20
N GLU A 96 -17.18 -25.90 -2.57
CA GLU A 96 -16.50 -27.06 -3.14
C GLU A 96 -16.47 -28.24 -2.16
N VAL A 97 -16.15 -28.00 -0.88
CA VAL A 97 -16.21 -29.02 0.17
C VAL A 97 -17.62 -29.59 0.29
N THR A 98 -18.64 -28.73 0.34
CA THR A 98 -20.04 -29.17 0.44
C THR A 98 -20.45 -30.02 -0.76
N GLU A 99 -20.08 -29.62 -1.98
CA GLU A 99 -20.37 -30.38 -3.20
C GLU A 99 -19.65 -31.74 -3.22
N LEU A 100 -18.41 -31.79 -2.73
CA LEU A 100 -17.66 -33.05 -2.61
C LEU A 100 -18.27 -33.98 -1.57
N GLU A 101 -18.75 -33.44 -0.44
CA GLU A 101 -19.44 -34.23 0.60
C GLU A 101 -20.73 -34.84 0.08
N ILE A 102 -21.55 -34.06 -0.66
CA ILE A 102 -22.78 -34.56 -1.29
C ILE A 102 -22.46 -35.70 -2.26
N LYS A 103 -21.49 -35.50 -3.17
CA LYS A 103 -21.08 -36.53 -4.13
C LYS A 103 -20.52 -37.78 -3.43
N ALA A 104 -19.76 -37.60 -2.36
CA ALA A 104 -19.22 -38.72 -1.59
C ALA A 104 -20.34 -39.55 -0.94
N GLU A 105 -21.40 -38.91 -0.45
CA GLU A 105 -22.54 -39.60 0.13
C GLU A 105 -23.37 -40.33 -0.95
N GLU A 106 -23.63 -39.70 -2.09
CA GLU A 106 -24.29 -40.34 -3.23
C GLU A 106 -23.55 -41.60 -3.70
N GLU A 107 -22.21 -41.55 -3.77
CA GLU A 107 -21.40 -42.72 -4.14
C GLU A 107 -21.42 -43.81 -3.05
N ARG A 108 -21.49 -43.44 -1.76
CA ARG A 108 -21.66 -44.42 -0.67
C ARG A 108 -22.99 -45.14 -0.77
N GLU A 109 -24.08 -44.42 -1.06
CA GLU A 109 -25.40 -45.03 -1.25
C GLU A 109 -25.39 -46.02 -2.42
N LYS A 110 -24.79 -45.64 -3.56
CA LYS A 110 -24.64 -46.55 -4.71
C LYS A 110 -23.87 -47.82 -4.35
N ILE A 111 -22.79 -47.70 -3.58
CA ILE A 111 -22.01 -48.87 -3.11
C ILE A 111 -22.87 -49.79 -2.24
N VAL A 112 -23.68 -49.23 -1.33
CA VAL A 112 -24.58 -50.01 -0.48
C VAL A 112 -25.59 -50.78 -1.31
N ASP A 113 -26.19 -50.14 -2.32
CA ASP A 113 -27.17 -50.80 -3.18
C ASP A 113 -26.54 -51.87 -4.09
N LEU A 114 -25.36 -51.61 -4.65
CA LEU A 114 -24.60 -52.62 -5.40
C LEU A 114 -24.25 -53.84 -4.53
N LYS A 115 -23.89 -53.63 -3.26
CA LYS A 115 -23.65 -54.74 -2.31
C LYS A 115 -24.90 -55.59 -2.08
N LYS A 116 -26.08 -54.96 -1.93
CA LYS A 116 -27.36 -55.69 -1.78
C LYS A 116 -27.69 -56.48 -3.04
N GLN A 117 -27.50 -55.89 -4.22
CA GLN A 117 -27.72 -56.57 -5.50
C GLN A 117 -26.77 -57.76 -5.66
N LEU A 118 -25.49 -57.61 -5.32
CA LEU A 118 -24.51 -58.69 -5.36
C LEU A 118 -24.88 -59.84 -4.43
N ALA A 119 -25.27 -59.55 -3.18
CA ALA A 119 -25.72 -60.56 -2.23
C ALA A 119 -26.95 -61.33 -2.74
N THR A 120 -27.90 -60.62 -3.36
CA THR A 120 -29.09 -61.23 -3.97
C THR A 120 -28.70 -62.13 -5.14
N LEU A 121 -27.77 -61.70 -5.99
CA LEU A 121 -27.27 -62.48 -7.12
C LEU A 121 -26.55 -63.76 -6.64
N GLN A 122 -25.72 -63.66 -5.61
CA GLN A 122 -25.04 -64.80 -4.99
C GLN A 122 -26.04 -65.81 -4.41
N ALA A 123 -27.06 -65.33 -3.69
CA ALA A 123 -28.11 -66.20 -3.15
C ALA A 123 -28.92 -66.91 -4.26
N ASN A 124 -29.22 -66.19 -5.35
CA ASN A 124 -29.91 -66.77 -6.50
C ASN A 124 -29.04 -67.81 -7.23
N ALA A 125 -27.75 -67.54 -7.39
CA ALA A 125 -26.81 -68.48 -7.99
C ALA A 125 -26.67 -69.77 -7.14
N ALA A 126 -26.55 -69.63 -5.81
CA ALA A 126 -26.50 -70.77 -4.90
C ALA A 126 -27.77 -71.65 -5.01
N LYS A 127 -28.96 -71.03 -4.98
CA LYS A 127 -30.24 -71.75 -5.17
C LYS A 127 -30.34 -72.45 -6.52
N LEU A 128 -29.79 -71.85 -7.59
CA LEU A 128 -29.81 -72.44 -8.91
C LEU A 128 -28.89 -73.67 -8.97
N LEU A 129 -27.69 -73.58 -8.38
CA LEU A 129 -26.76 -74.69 -8.26
C LEU A 129 -27.34 -75.84 -7.43
N GLU A 130 -28.01 -75.54 -6.31
CA GLU A 130 -28.70 -76.54 -5.48
C GLU A 130 -29.78 -77.27 -6.28
N LYS A 131 -30.64 -76.55 -7.01
CA LYS A 131 -31.65 -77.15 -7.91
C LYS A 131 -31.04 -78.04 -8.99
N PHE A 132 -29.91 -77.63 -9.58
CA PHE A 132 -29.21 -78.44 -10.57
C PHE A 132 -28.62 -79.72 -9.93
N SER A 133 -28.06 -79.61 -8.72
CA SER A 133 -27.56 -80.76 -7.95
C SER A 133 -28.68 -81.76 -7.68
N ASP A 134 -29.80 -81.29 -7.13
CA ASP A 134 -30.97 -82.13 -6.83
C ASP A 134 -31.52 -82.82 -8.09
N SER A 135 -31.54 -82.10 -9.21
CA SER A 135 -31.99 -82.64 -10.50
C SER A 135 -31.06 -83.73 -11.03
N LEU A 136 -29.74 -83.52 -10.89
CA LEU A 136 -28.74 -84.52 -11.29
C LEU A 136 -28.83 -85.77 -10.42
N GLU A 137 -28.94 -85.61 -9.10
CA GLU A 137 -29.06 -86.71 -8.15
C GLU A 137 -30.33 -87.53 -8.40
N LYS A 138 -31.44 -86.87 -8.69
CA LYS A 138 -32.70 -87.54 -9.07
C LYS A 138 -32.57 -88.34 -10.37
N THR A 139 -31.85 -87.81 -11.37
CA THR A 139 -31.66 -88.48 -12.66
C THR A 139 -30.72 -89.69 -12.56
N LEU A 140 -29.68 -89.57 -11.73
CA LEU A 140 -28.75 -90.66 -11.40
C LEU A 140 -29.41 -91.76 -10.56
N GLY A 141 -30.22 -91.40 -9.55
CA GLY A 141 -30.99 -92.37 -8.77
C GLY A 141 -32.00 -93.15 -9.61
N SER A 142 -32.66 -92.49 -10.57
CA SER A 142 -33.55 -93.19 -11.52
C SER A 142 -32.83 -94.09 -12.52
N THR A 143 -31.51 -94.00 -12.67
CA THR A 143 -30.73 -94.92 -13.54
C THR A 143 -30.18 -96.14 -12.79
N GLU A 144 -30.21 -96.14 -11.45
CA GLU A 144 -29.86 -97.31 -10.62
C GLU A 144 -31.08 -98.21 -10.32
N GLU A 145 -32.31 -97.70 -10.40
CA GLU A 145 -33.54 -98.50 -10.22
C GLU A 145 -33.98 -99.29 -11.47
N ASP A 146 -33.42 -98.98 -12.66
CA ASP A 146 -33.76 -99.60 -13.95
C ASP A 146 -32.75 -100.69 -14.42
N LYS A 147 -31.94 -101.26 -13.51
CA LYS A 147 -31.05 -102.42 -13.78
C LYS A 147 -31.38 -103.60 -12.87
#